data_AF-A0A924I797-F1
#
_entry.id   AF-A0A924I797-F1
#
_cell.length_a   1.000
_cell.length_b   1.000
_cell.length_c   1.000
_cell.angle_alpha   90.00
_cell.angle_beta   90.00
_cell.angle_gamma   90.00
#
_symmetry.space_group_name_H-M   'P 1'
#
loop_
_entity.id
_entity.type
_entity.pdbx_description
1 polymer ?
#
loop_
_entity_poly.entity_id
_entity_poly.type
_entity_poly.pdbx_seq_one_letter_code
_entity_poly.pdbx_strand_id
1 'polypeptide(L)'
;MEIRCQHCLCGFDAPYRQLGLSFLCPHCKKDTVLSRESVISYRATGWEVSFLDFLPLVSLGEKTILSLLEKFGYKRTEHEPHLFHNLKGETLTPERVHLQIQNDAANQHDLYQTAMSIWR
;
A
#
# COMPACT_ATOMS: atom_id res chain seq x y z
N MET A 1 -13.53 3.39 0.85
CA MET A 1 -13.99 2.45 1.89
C MET A 1 -14.45 3.28 3.06
N GLU A 2 -15.53 2.86 3.71
CA GLU A 2 -15.97 3.52 4.94
C GLU A 2 -15.25 2.87 6.12
N ILE A 3 -14.67 3.70 6.99
CA ILE A 3 -13.89 3.26 8.14
C ILE A 3 -14.37 3.93 9.44
N ARG A 4 -14.07 3.29 10.56
CA ARG A 4 -14.37 3.76 11.90
C ARG A 4 -13.10 4.18 12.63
N CYS A 5 -13.07 5.40 13.16
CA CYS A 5 -11.95 5.83 14.01
C CYS A 5 -11.87 4.97 15.28
N GLN A 6 -10.67 4.49 15.60
CA GLN A 6 -10.43 3.66 16.78
C GLN A 6 -10.61 4.43 18.11
N HIS A 7 -10.53 5.77 18.08
CA HIS A 7 -10.55 6.61 19.27
C HIS A 7 -11.90 7.24 19.59
N CYS A 8 -12.63 7.69 18.56
CA CYS A 8 -13.91 8.40 18.73
C CYS A 8 -15.07 7.74 17.99
N LEU A 9 -14.82 6.58 17.36
CA LEU A 9 -15.83 5.74 16.70
C LEU A 9 -16.62 6.42 15.56
N CYS A 10 -16.24 7.62 15.14
CA CYS A 10 -16.86 8.29 14.00
C CYS A 10 -16.53 7.57 12.69
N GLY A 11 -17.51 7.49 11.79
CA GLY A 11 -17.33 7.00 10.43
C GLY A 11 -16.71 8.06 9.52
N PHE A 12 -15.82 7.67 8.62
CA PHE A 12 -15.31 8.52 7.54
C PHE A 12 -14.83 7.68 6.35
N ASP A 13 -14.69 8.31 5.18
CA ASP A 13 -14.21 7.64 3.98
C ASP A 13 -12.67 7.70 3.89
N ALA A 14 -12.06 6.58 3.50
CA ALA A 14 -10.64 6.48 3.17
C ALA A 14 -10.41 5.71 1.86
N PRO A 15 -9.29 5.94 1.14
CA PRO A 15 -8.92 5.16 -0.05
C PRO A 15 -8.53 3.73 0.34
N TYR A 16 -9.02 2.72 -0.40
CA TYR A 16 -8.69 1.32 -0.10
C TYR A 16 -7.19 1.03 -0.20
N ARG A 17 -6.50 1.63 -1.18
CA ARG A 17 -5.05 1.57 -1.31
C ARG A 17 -4.30 1.90 -0.01
N GLN A 18 -4.85 2.77 0.85
CA GLN A 18 -4.20 3.16 2.12
C GLN A 18 -4.51 2.23 3.30
N LEU A 19 -5.34 1.19 3.13
CA LEU A 19 -5.55 0.20 4.17
C LEU A 19 -4.21 -0.43 4.56
N GLY A 20 -3.88 -0.42 5.85
CA GLY A 20 -2.57 -0.78 6.42
C GLY A 20 -1.74 0.43 6.90
N LEU A 21 -2.11 1.66 6.54
CA LEU A 21 -1.42 2.89 6.94
C LEU A 21 -2.07 3.60 8.14
N SER A 22 -1.34 4.53 8.75
CA SER A 22 -1.91 5.47 9.73
C SER A 22 -2.50 6.68 9.04
N PHE A 23 -3.65 7.15 9.53
CA PHE A 23 -4.36 8.30 9.01
C PHE A 23 -4.89 9.19 10.13
N LEU A 24 -4.78 10.51 9.95
CA LEU A 24 -5.29 11.48 10.91
C LEU A 24 -6.83 11.53 10.85
N CYS A 25 -7.50 11.13 11.93
CA CYS A 25 -8.96 11.19 11.99
C CYS A 25 -9.45 12.64 11.79
N PRO A 26 -10.37 12.90 10.84
CA PRO A 26 -10.83 14.26 10.55
C PRO A 26 -11.58 14.90 11.73
N HIS A 27 -12.17 14.08 12.61
CA HIS A 27 -12.96 14.54 13.76
C HIS A 27 -12.10 14.77 15.02
N CYS A 28 -11.43 13.73 15.54
CA CYS A 28 -10.70 13.82 16.81
C CYS A 28 -9.21 14.16 16.67
N LYS A 29 -8.70 14.27 15.43
CA LYS A 29 -7.29 14.58 15.11
C LYS A 29 -6.28 13.62 15.76
N LYS A 30 -6.70 12.40 16.10
CA LYS A 30 -5.81 11.33 16.52
C LYS A 30 -5.49 10.43 15.34
N ASP A 31 -4.26 9.93 15.31
CA ASP A 31 -3.84 8.91 14.36
C ASP A 31 -4.66 7.63 14.54
N THR A 32 -5.18 7.13 13.44
CA THR A 32 -5.96 5.90 13.36
C THR A 32 -5.32 5.00 12.32
N VAL A 33 -5.02 3.77 12.70
CA VAL A 33 -4.51 2.77 11.76
C VAL A 33 -5.70 2.19 10.99
N LEU A 34 -5.55 2.14 9.67
CA LEU A 34 -6.55 1.55 8.79
C LEU A 34 -6.36 0.03 8.80
N SER A 35 -6.99 -0.68 9.73
CA SER A 35 -6.99 -2.15 9.78
C SER A 35 -8.26 -2.72 9.14
N ARG A 36 -8.29 -4.02 8.85
CA ARG A 36 -9.51 -4.67 8.34
C ARG A 36 -10.68 -4.57 9.34
N GLU A 37 -10.40 -4.51 10.64
CA GLU A 37 -11.43 -4.41 11.69
C GLU A 37 -12.05 -3.00 11.77
N SER A 38 -11.31 -1.97 11.33
CA SER A 38 -11.84 -0.62 11.29
C SER A 38 -12.68 -0.35 10.04
N VAL A 39 -12.70 -1.24 9.05
CA VAL A 39 -13.52 -1.11 7.84
C VAL A 39 -14.97 -1.49 8.12
N ILE A 40 -15.88 -0.55 7.90
CA ILE A 40 -17.33 -0.74 8.00
C ILE A 40 -17.86 -1.37 6.72
N SER A 41 -17.41 -0.87 5.57
CA SER A 41 -17.81 -1.38 4.26
C SER A 41 -16.71 -1.23 3.22
N TYR A 42 -16.52 -2.29 2.43
CA TYR A 42 -15.69 -2.27 1.23
C TYR A 42 -16.54 -1.80 0.04
N ARG A 43 -15.96 -0.92 -0.78
CA ARG A 43 -16.49 -0.57 -2.10
C ARG A 43 -15.66 -1.30 -3.16
N ALA A 44 -16.18 -1.43 -4.38
CA ALA A 44 -15.38 -1.98 -5.49
C ALA A 44 -14.09 -1.16 -5.67
N THR A 45 -12.94 -1.83 -5.58
CA THR A 45 -11.60 -1.20 -5.55
C THR A 45 -10.92 -1.17 -6.93
N GLY A 46 -11.60 -1.66 -7.98
CA GLY A 46 -11.00 -1.81 -9.30
C GLY A 46 -9.77 -2.73 -9.25
N TRP A 47 -8.61 -2.20 -9.65
CA TRP A 47 -7.31 -2.89 -9.62
C TRP A 47 -6.41 -2.36 -8.50
N GLU A 48 -6.95 -1.80 -7.44
CA GLU A 48 -6.13 -1.33 -6.31
C GLU A 48 -5.62 -2.52 -5.48
N VAL A 49 -4.38 -2.39 -4.98
CA VAL A 49 -3.78 -3.28 -3.98
C VAL A 49 -3.59 -2.46 -2.72
N SER A 50 -4.09 -2.93 -1.58
CA SER A 50 -3.91 -2.21 -0.32
C SER A 50 -2.45 -2.24 0.15
N PHE A 51 -2.02 -1.24 0.94
CA PHE A 51 -0.70 -1.27 1.55
C PHE A 51 -0.52 -2.49 2.47
N LEU A 52 -1.58 -2.89 3.16
CA LEU A 52 -1.64 -4.08 4.00
C LEU A 52 -1.30 -5.36 3.24
N ASP A 53 -1.74 -5.46 1.98
CA ASP A 53 -1.47 -6.64 1.13
C ASP A 53 -0.15 -6.48 0.35
N PHE A 54 0.24 -5.25 0.02
CA PHE A 54 1.51 -4.93 -0.63
C PHE A 54 2.72 -5.21 0.25
N LEU A 55 2.67 -4.82 1.53
CA LEU A 55 3.81 -4.91 2.43
C LEU A 55 4.36 -6.35 2.57
N PRO A 56 3.53 -7.39 2.79
CA PRO A 56 4.00 -8.78 2.81
C PRO A 56 4.69 -9.20 1.50
N LEU A 57 4.14 -8.83 0.34
CA LEU A 57 4.71 -9.19 -0.96
C LEU A 57 6.16 -8.69 -1.12
N VAL A 58 6.44 -7.47 -0.64
CA VAL A 58 7.79 -6.89 -0.73
C VAL A 58 8.71 -7.33 0.41
N SER A 59 8.18 -7.49 1.62
CA SER A 59 8.94 -7.87 2.81
C SER A 59 9.40 -9.33 2.75
N LEU A 60 8.55 -10.22 2.24
CA LEU A 60 8.92 -11.63 2.01
C LEU A 60 9.89 -11.78 0.84
N GLY A 61 10.09 -10.72 0.06
CA GLY A 61 11.01 -10.71 -1.06
C GLY A 61 10.55 -11.59 -2.20
N GLU A 62 9.23 -11.60 -2.47
CA GLU A 62 8.66 -12.32 -3.60
C GLU A 62 9.35 -11.90 -4.89
N LYS A 63 10.12 -12.81 -5.49
CA LYS A 63 11.06 -12.49 -6.59
C LYS A 63 10.34 -11.81 -7.75
N THR A 64 9.15 -12.28 -8.10
CA THR A 64 8.33 -11.71 -9.17
C THR A 64 7.92 -10.27 -8.87
N ILE A 65 7.57 -9.97 -7.62
CA ILE A 65 7.22 -8.62 -7.17
C ILE A 65 8.46 -7.73 -7.19
N LEU A 66 9.60 -8.18 -6.65
CA LEU A 66 10.83 -7.38 -6.66
C LEU A 66 11.29 -7.06 -8.09
N SER A 67 11.26 -8.04 -9.01
CA SER A 67 11.58 -7.80 -10.42
C SER A 67 10.58 -6.87 -11.09
N LEU A 68 9.30 -6.89 -10.71
CA LEU A 68 8.32 -5.93 -11.19
C LEU A 68 8.62 -4.52 -10.69
N LEU A 69 8.93 -4.36 -9.41
CA LEU A 69 9.32 -3.07 -8.82
C LEU A 69 10.55 -2.48 -9.49
N GLU A 70 11.55 -3.30 -9.83
CA GLU A 70 12.72 -2.86 -10.58
C GLU A 70 12.35 -2.31 -11.96
N LYS A 71 11.40 -2.93 -12.66
CA LYS A 71 10.87 -2.41 -13.95
C LYS A 71 10.18 -1.06 -13.79
N PHE A 72 9.52 -0.83 -12.66
CA PHE A 72 8.92 0.47 -12.32
C PHE A 72 9.98 1.51 -11.89
N GLY A 73 11.24 1.10 -11.77
CA GLY A 73 12.34 1.97 -11.38
C GLY A 73 12.63 2.01 -9.88
N TYR A 74 12.13 1.04 -9.10
CA TYR A 74 12.42 0.90 -7.68
C TYR A 74 13.32 -0.31 -7.41
N LYS A 75 14.49 -0.08 -6.85
CA LYS A 75 15.42 -1.14 -6.46
C LYS A 75 15.48 -1.26 -4.94
N ARG A 76 15.29 -2.46 -4.41
CA ARG A 76 15.43 -2.72 -2.96
C ARG A 76 16.90 -2.59 -2.55
N THR A 77 17.17 -1.99 -1.40
CA THR A 77 18.53 -1.91 -0.84
C THR A 77 18.98 -3.28 -0.31
N GLU A 78 20.25 -3.61 -0.54
CA GLU A 78 20.84 -4.86 -0.05
C GLU A 78 21.12 -4.81 1.46
N HIS A 79 21.51 -3.64 1.97
CA HIS A 79 21.87 -3.44 3.37
C HIS A 79 20.67 -3.09 4.26
N GLU A 80 19.59 -2.58 3.68
CA GLU A 80 18.39 -2.12 4.40
C GLU A 80 17.12 -2.64 3.72
N PRO A 81 16.85 -3.95 3.67
CA PRO A 81 15.85 -4.57 2.78
C PRO A 81 14.39 -4.08 2.94
N HIS A 82 14.13 -3.20 3.89
CA HIS A 82 12.88 -2.48 4.08
C HIS A 82 12.81 -1.14 3.31
N LEU A 83 13.87 -0.71 2.62
CA LEU A 83 13.95 0.53 1.85
C LEU A 83 14.17 0.27 0.36
N PHE A 84 13.85 1.27 -0.45
CA PHE A 84 14.01 1.25 -1.90
C PHE A 84 14.75 2.49 -2.38
N HIS A 85 15.43 2.40 -3.51
CA HIS A 85 15.92 3.55 -4.27
C HIS A 85 15.15 3.68 -5.58
N ASN A 86 14.81 4.91 -5.95
CA ASN A 86 14.29 5.19 -7.29
C ASN A 86 15.44 5.44 -8.30
N LEU A 87 15.10 5.64 -9.57
CA LEU A 87 16.06 5.95 -10.65
C LEU A 87 16.87 7.24 -10.41
N LYS A 88 16.42 8.13 -9.51
CA LYS A 88 17.13 9.36 -9.13
C LYS A 88 18.07 9.15 -7.94
N GLY A 89 18.12 7.95 -7.38
CA GLY A 89 18.93 7.62 -6.19
C GLY A 89 18.27 8.01 -4.86
N GLU A 90 17.02 8.48 -4.86
CA GLU A 90 16.31 8.85 -3.63
C GLU A 90 15.90 7.59 -2.86
N THR A 91 16.18 7.56 -1.55
CA THR A 91 15.72 6.50 -0.66
C THR A 91 14.25 6.69 -0.31
N LEU A 92 13.45 5.64 -0.47
CA LEU A 92 12.01 5.63 -0.28
C LEU A 92 11.60 4.52 0.69
N THR A 93 10.61 4.81 1.52
CA THR A 93 9.91 3.81 2.33
C THR A 93 8.97 2.97 1.46
N PRO A 94 8.57 1.75 1.89
CA PRO A 94 7.60 0.93 1.17
C PRO A 94 6.27 1.64 0.95
N GLU A 95 5.83 2.42 1.93
CA GLU A 95 4.64 3.26 1.82
C GLU A 95 4.76 4.24 0.65
N ARG A 96 5.91 4.92 0.52
CA ARG A 96 6.10 5.91 -0.54
C ARG A 96 6.13 5.25 -1.92
N VAL A 97 6.77 4.10 -2.04
CA VAL A 97 6.79 3.29 -3.27
C VAL A 97 5.37 2.87 -3.64
N HIS A 98 4.63 2.31 -2.68
CA HIS A 98 3.25 1.89 -2.87
C HIS A 98 2.37 3.05 -3.37
N LEU A 99 2.39 4.19 -2.69
CA LEU A 99 1.60 5.36 -3.09
C LEU A 99 1.99 5.88 -4.48
N GLN A 100 3.27 5.83 -4.86
CA GLN A 100 3.70 6.22 -6.20
C GLN A 100 3.18 5.26 -7.27
N ILE A 101 3.25 3.94 -7.03
CA ILE A 101 2.68 2.93 -7.94
C ILE A 101 1.17 3.13 -8.10
N GLN A 102 0.44 3.38 -7.00
CA GLN A 102 -1.00 3.57 -7.05
C GLN A 102 -1.43 4.90 -7.70
N ASN A 103 -0.51 5.80 -8.04
CA ASN A 103 -0.80 7.01 -8.81
C ASN A 103 -0.47 6.85 -10.30
N ASP A 104 0.06 5.69 -10.70
CA ASP A 104 0.30 5.30 -12.09
C ASP A 104 -0.62 4.13 -12.45
N ALA A 105 -1.56 4.38 -13.36
CA ALA A 105 -2.59 3.40 -13.70
C ALA A 105 -2.03 2.09 -14.31
N ALA A 106 -0.94 2.18 -15.07
CA ALA A 106 -0.32 1.01 -15.68
C ALA A 106 0.41 0.17 -14.63
N ASN A 107 1.24 0.82 -13.80
CA ASN A 107 1.98 0.13 -12.75
C ASN A 107 1.05 -0.48 -11.70
N GLN A 108 -0.03 0.20 -11.35
CA GLN A 108 -1.05 -0.32 -10.45
C GLN A 108 -1.70 -1.59 -11.02
N HIS A 109 -2.11 -1.56 -12.29
CA HIS A 109 -2.73 -2.71 -12.93
C HIS A 109 -1.78 -3.91 -12.98
N ASP A 110 -0.52 -3.69 -13.36
CA ASP A 110 0.50 -4.73 -13.42
C ASP A 110 0.83 -5.32 -12.04
N LEU A 111 0.90 -4.47 -11.01
CA LEU A 111 1.05 -4.90 -9.62
C LEU A 111 -0.14 -5.78 -9.20
N TYR A 112 -1.36 -5.35 -9.52
CA TYR A 112 -2.58 -6.10 -9.19
C TYR A 112 -2.59 -7.48 -9.86
N GLN A 113 -2.34 -7.55 -11.17
CA GLN A 113 -2.30 -8.82 -11.89
C GLN A 113 -1.24 -9.76 -11.34
N THR A 114 -0.06 -9.23 -11.02
CA THR A 114 1.03 -10.01 -10.44
C THR A 114 0.68 -10.52 -9.05
N ALA A 115 0.13 -9.67 -8.18
CA ALA A 115 -0.32 -10.08 -6.85
C ALA A 115 -1.42 -11.16 -6.91
N MET A 116 -2.41 -11.00 -7.79
CA MET A 116 -3.46 -12.01 -8.01
C MET A 116 -2.89 -13.35 -8.49
N SER A 117 -1.78 -13.35 -9.23
CA SER A 117 -1.15 -14.60 -9.69
C SER A 117 -0.43 -15.35 -8.56
N ILE A 118 0.03 -14.64 -7.52
CA ILE A 118 0.75 -15.19 -6.37
C ILE A 118 -0.24 -15.73 -5.32
N TRP A 119 -1.38 -15.07 -5.15
CA TRP A 119 -2.41 -15.48 -4.17
C TRP A 119 -3.36 -16.58 -4.67
N ARG A 120 -3.14 -17.11 -5.87
CA ARG A 120 -3.87 -18.27 -6.42
C ARG A 120 -3.26 -19.57 -5.93
#